data_AF-A0A2E6UUP4-F1
#
_entry.id   AF-A0A2E6UUP4-F1
#
_cell.length_a   1.000
_cell.length_b   1.000
_cell.length_c   1.000
_cell.angle_alpha   90.00
_cell.angle_beta   90.00
_cell.angle_gamma   90.00
#
_symmetry.space_group_name_H-M   'P 1'
#
loop_
_entity.id
_entity.type
_entity.pdbx_description
1 polymer ?
#
loop_
_entity_poly.entity_id
_entity_poly.type
_entity_poly.pdbx_seq_one_letter_code
_entity_poly.pdbx_strand_id
1 'polypeptide(L)'
;MAMTAKRRGKRIDDLPGWARRIYEEYGSPDLNDLNDVFHGPLLERKSGLRKDDIIEVLLDARALPSDTDPWVRGMLIGTSRSAVEVLDENGEFRSIARDVIVEVRLVTHLRHPYIEDRELMTFEKEDMRRRSSMHEEAERSADGSDDSHLWG
;
A
#
# COMPACT_ATOMS: atom_id res chain seq x y z
N MET A 1 -25.87 23.80 6.44
CA MET A 1 -25.40 22.64 5.68
C MET A 1 -23.94 22.85 5.34
N ALA A 2 -23.03 22.23 6.10
CA ALA A 2 -21.59 22.35 5.83
C ALA A 2 -21.26 21.45 4.62
N MET A 3 -20.72 22.06 3.56
CA MET A 3 -20.23 21.30 2.41
C MET A 3 -19.13 20.37 2.88
N THR A 4 -19.33 19.07 2.66
CA THR A 4 -18.34 18.02 2.82
C THR A 4 -17.11 18.39 2.00
N ALA A 5 -15.98 18.66 2.65
CA ALA A 5 -14.71 18.91 1.97
C ALA A 5 -14.18 17.58 1.40
N LYS A 6 -14.88 17.04 0.39
CA LYS A 6 -14.36 15.97 -0.45
C LYS A 6 -13.26 16.62 -1.28
N ARG A 7 -12.00 16.22 -1.11
CA ARG A 7 -10.95 16.66 -2.04
C ARG A 7 -11.43 16.24 -3.43
N ARG A 8 -11.49 17.20 -4.34
CA ARG A 8 -11.86 16.93 -5.74
C ARG A 8 -10.85 15.91 -6.26
N GLY A 9 -11.32 14.85 -6.90
CA GLY A 9 -10.44 13.80 -7.37
C GLY A 9 -9.38 14.36 -8.30
N LYS A 10 -8.11 13.99 -8.06
CA LYS A 10 -7.04 14.37 -8.99
C LYS A 10 -7.35 13.74 -10.34
N ARG A 11 -7.36 14.55 -11.38
CA ARG A 11 -7.39 14.07 -12.76
C ARG A 11 -5.97 13.70 -13.16
N ILE A 12 -5.82 12.88 -14.19
CA ILE A 12 -4.51 12.58 -14.78
C ILE A 12 -3.73 13.85 -15.16
N ASP A 13 -4.45 14.91 -15.56
CA ASP A 13 -3.87 16.22 -15.92
C ASP A 13 -3.32 17.01 -14.74
N ASP A 14 -3.70 16.64 -13.51
CA ASP A 14 -3.19 17.24 -12.29
C ASP A 14 -1.91 16.51 -11.78
N LEU A 15 -1.51 15.41 -12.42
CA LEU A 15 -0.31 14.65 -12.04
C LEU A 15 0.96 15.25 -12.66
N PRO A 16 2.07 15.35 -11.89
CA PRO A 16 3.39 15.64 -12.44
C PRO A 16 3.77 14.64 -13.54
N GLY A 17 4.59 15.06 -14.51
CA GLY A 17 4.98 14.23 -15.65
C GLY A 17 5.58 12.86 -15.28
N TRP A 18 6.43 12.83 -14.24
CA TRP A 18 7.01 11.59 -13.73
C TRP A 18 5.95 10.64 -13.13
N ALA A 19 4.97 11.19 -12.42
CA ALA A 19 3.89 10.43 -11.80
C ALA A 19 2.90 9.89 -12.84
N ARG A 20 2.67 10.63 -13.93
CA ARG A 20 1.84 10.18 -15.05
C ARG A 20 2.39 8.91 -15.68
N ARG A 21 3.70 8.83 -15.90
CA ARG A 21 4.35 7.62 -16.44
C ARG A 21 4.09 6.41 -15.55
N ILE A 22 4.33 6.54 -14.24
CA ILE A 22 4.09 5.45 -13.27
C ILE A 22 2.61 5.04 -13.27
N TYR A 23 1.70 6.01 -13.30
CA TYR A 23 0.26 5.77 -13.38
C TYR A 23 -0.14 5.00 -14.65
N GLU A 24 0.43 5.36 -15.80
CA GLU A 24 0.17 4.69 -17.07
C GLU A 24 0.68 3.24 -17.06
N GLU A 25 1.89 3.03 -16.55
CA GLU A 25 2.50 1.70 -16.38
C GLU A 25 1.72 0.80 -15.40
N TYR A 26 1.12 1.39 -14.36
CA TYR A 26 0.29 0.67 -13.39
C TYR A 26 -1.07 0.21 -13.99
N GLY A 27 -1.46 0.71 -15.16
CA GLY A 27 -2.70 0.32 -15.84
C GLY A 27 -3.81 1.37 -15.81
N SER A 28 -3.50 2.62 -15.44
CA SER A 28 -4.41 3.77 -15.56
C SER A 28 -5.80 3.62 -14.90
N PRO A 29 -5.88 3.31 -13.58
CA PRO A 29 -7.15 3.18 -12.87
C PRO A 29 -7.92 4.51 -12.78
N ASP A 30 -9.25 4.47 -12.69
CA ASP A 30 -10.05 5.70 -12.50
C ASP A 30 -9.75 6.35 -11.15
N LEU A 31 -9.14 7.53 -11.18
CA LEU A 31 -8.73 8.29 -9.99
C LEU A 31 -9.89 8.98 -9.26
N ASN A 32 -11.08 9.11 -9.89
CA ASN A 32 -12.21 9.83 -9.29
C ASN A 32 -12.71 9.16 -8.00
N ASP A 33 -12.64 7.84 -7.93
CA ASP A 33 -13.16 7.05 -6.81
C ASP A 33 -12.10 6.73 -5.75
N LEU A 34 -10.83 7.07 -5.99
CA LEU A 34 -9.72 6.68 -5.12
C LEU A 34 -9.38 7.68 -4.01
N ASN A 35 -10.14 8.78 -3.90
CA ASN A 35 -9.81 9.94 -3.08
C ASN A 35 -10.05 9.76 -1.58
N ASP A 36 -9.29 10.53 -0.80
CA ASP A 36 -9.48 10.59 0.64
C ASP A 36 -10.78 11.31 1.04
N VAL A 37 -11.42 10.76 2.06
CA VAL A 37 -12.59 11.29 2.75
C VAL A 37 -12.24 11.49 4.22
N PHE A 38 -11.92 12.72 4.61
CA PHE A 38 -11.48 13.05 5.97
C PHE A 38 -12.62 13.31 6.96
N HIS A 39 -13.79 13.70 6.47
CA HIS A 39 -14.92 14.15 7.28
C HIS A 39 -16.20 13.38 6.94
N GLY A 40 -17.12 13.25 7.91
CA GLY A 40 -18.36 12.46 7.78
C GLY A 40 -18.48 11.37 8.85
N PRO A 41 -19.43 10.43 8.71
CA PRO A 41 -19.52 9.23 9.55
C PRO A 41 -18.21 8.44 9.56
N LEU A 42 -17.82 7.84 10.69
CA LEU A 42 -16.55 7.11 10.81
C LEU A 42 -16.38 6.00 9.76
N LEU A 43 -17.48 5.30 9.44
CA LEU A 43 -17.51 4.24 8.43
C LEU A 43 -17.23 4.71 7.00
N GLU A 44 -17.47 5.99 6.71
CA GLU A 44 -17.28 6.56 5.37
C GLU A 44 -15.92 7.23 5.21
N ARG A 45 -15.22 7.49 6.32
CA ARG A 45 -13.90 8.11 6.29
C ARG A 45 -12.87 7.12 5.79
N LYS A 46 -12.11 7.55 4.78
CA LYS A 46 -11.05 6.77 4.15
C LYS A 46 -9.88 7.70 3.93
N SER A 47 -8.79 7.46 4.63
CA SER A 47 -7.60 8.30 4.53
C SER A 47 -6.34 7.51 4.82
N GLY A 48 -5.24 7.94 4.23
CA GLY A 48 -3.91 7.43 4.55
C GLY A 48 -3.26 6.70 3.39
N LEU A 49 -1.96 6.44 3.54
CA LEU A 49 -1.14 5.80 2.53
C LEU A 49 -1.52 4.34 2.35
N ARG A 50 -1.60 3.92 1.10
CA ARG A 50 -1.91 2.57 0.64
C ARG A 50 -0.70 2.05 -0.13
N LYS A 51 -0.56 0.73 -0.18
CA LYS A 51 0.39 0.13 -1.12
C LYS A 51 0.04 0.57 -2.54
N ASP A 52 1.07 0.74 -3.34
CA ASP A 52 1.01 1.21 -4.71
C ASP A 52 0.64 2.70 -4.88
N ASP A 53 0.46 3.46 -3.78
CA ASP A 53 0.26 4.91 -3.89
C ASP A 53 1.51 5.59 -4.47
N ILE A 54 1.30 6.57 -5.34
CA ILE A 54 2.40 7.43 -5.80
C ILE A 54 2.66 8.48 -4.73
N ILE A 55 3.90 8.55 -4.25
CA ILE A 55 4.32 9.43 -3.17
C ILE A 55 5.58 10.22 -3.52
N GLU A 56 5.80 11.31 -2.79
CA GLU A 56 7.06 12.04 -2.72
C GLU A 56 7.56 12.02 -1.28
N VAL A 57 8.84 11.72 -1.10
CA VAL A 57 9.51 11.68 0.21
C VAL A 57 10.58 12.76 0.21
N LEU A 58 10.52 13.66 1.19
CA LEU A 58 11.56 14.64 1.45
C LEU A 58 12.54 14.07 2.47
N LEU A 59 13.81 13.98 2.09
CA LEU A 59 14.89 13.57 2.97
C LEU A 59 15.53 14.76 3.68
N ASP A 60 16.12 14.51 4.84
CA ASP A 60 16.99 15.46 5.53
C ASP A 60 18.27 15.66 4.70
N ALA A 61 18.41 16.85 4.10
CA ALA A 61 19.56 17.20 3.27
C ALA A 61 20.91 17.04 4.00
N ARG A 62 20.95 17.09 5.34
CA ARG A 62 22.19 16.87 6.12
C ARG A 62 22.68 15.43 6.07
N ALA A 63 21.81 14.49 5.75
CA ALA A 63 22.14 13.08 5.57
C ALA A 63 22.58 12.74 4.14
N LEU A 64 22.61 13.71 3.23
CA LEU A 64 22.92 13.54 1.82
C LEU A 64 24.19 14.31 1.40
N PRO A 65 24.85 13.90 0.31
CA PRO A 65 25.88 14.71 -0.33
C PRO A 65 25.33 16.07 -0.80
N SER A 66 26.16 17.11 -0.74
CA SER A 66 25.77 18.52 -0.94
C SER A 66 25.05 18.84 -2.25
N ASP A 67 25.18 18.01 -3.28
CA ASP A 67 24.63 18.21 -4.62
C ASP A 67 23.54 17.18 -4.99
N THR A 68 22.95 16.51 -4.00
CA THR A 68 21.89 15.50 -4.23
C THR A 68 20.51 16.11 -4.05
N ASP A 69 19.58 15.83 -4.98
CA ASP A 69 18.15 16.18 -4.80
C ASP A 69 17.60 15.39 -3.60
N PRO A 70 17.12 16.06 -2.52
CA PRO A 70 16.58 15.38 -1.36
C PRO A 70 15.20 14.74 -1.59
N TRP A 71 14.60 14.96 -2.76
CA TRP A 71 13.32 14.35 -3.09
C TRP A 71 13.49 12.95 -3.67
N VAL A 72 12.81 11.98 -3.07
CA VAL A 72 12.60 10.66 -3.67
C VAL A 72 11.15 10.57 -4.12
N ARG A 73 10.92 10.19 -5.37
CA ARG A 73 9.61 10.15 -6.01
C ARG A 73 9.37 8.76 -6.57
N GLY A 74 8.17 8.21 -6.34
CA GLY A 74 7.87 6.87 -6.84
C GLY A 74 6.63 6.25 -6.23
N MET A 75 6.49 4.95 -6.44
CA MET A 75 5.39 4.14 -5.94
C MET A 75 5.75 3.52 -4.58
N LEU A 76 4.84 3.65 -3.61
CA LEU A 76 5.00 3.08 -2.28
C LEU A 76 4.85 1.55 -2.32
N ILE A 77 5.93 0.83 -2.01
CA ILE A 77 5.93 -0.63 -1.97
C ILE A 77 5.61 -1.14 -0.56
N GLY A 78 6.15 -0.46 0.45
CA GLY A 78 6.06 -0.92 1.82
C GLY A 78 6.40 0.15 2.85
N THR A 79 5.86 -0.04 4.04
CA THR A 79 6.19 0.76 5.22
C THR A 79 6.54 -0.18 6.35
N SER A 80 7.83 -0.33 6.67
CA SER A 80 8.28 -1.10 7.82
C SER A 80 8.38 -0.19 9.06
N ARG A 81 8.74 -0.74 10.22
CA ARG A 81 8.94 0.08 11.44
C ARG A 81 10.09 1.07 11.31
N SER A 82 11.12 0.74 10.52
CA SER A 82 12.36 1.51 10.40
C SER A 82 12.54 2.14 9.02
N ALA A 83 11.75 1.75 8.01
CA ALA A 83 11.94 2.23 6.65
C ALA A 83 10.62 2.48 5.89
N VAL A 84 10.74 3.28 4.84
CA VAL A 84 9.76 3.45 3.76
C VAL A 84 10.40 2.92 2.48
N GLU A 85 9.71 2.03 1.79
CA GLU A 85 10.19 1.35 0.60
C GLU A 85 9.46 1.90 -0.62
N VAL A 86 10.23 2.41 -1.59
CA VAL A 86 9.71 3.09 -2.78
C VAL A 86 10.34 2.46 -4.02
N LEU A 87 9.52 2.16 -5.03
CA LEU A 87 10.00 1.93 -6.39
C LEU A 87 10.05 3.29 -7.08
N ASP A 88 11.25 3.81 -7.32
CA ASP A 88 11.42 5.17 -7.80
C ASP A 88 11.00 5.34 -9.27
N GLU A 89 11.02 6.59 -9.75
CA GLU A 89 10.67 6.89 -11.14
C GLU A 89 11.57 6.22 -12.19
N ASN A 90 12.76 5.73 -11.82
CA ASN A 90 13.66 5.01 -12.71
C ASN A 90 13.47 3.48 -12.66
N GLY A 91 12.53 3.00 -11.85
CA GLY A 91 12.31 1.58 -11.61
C GLY A 91 13.29 0.96 -10.61
N GLU A 92 14.00 1.78 -9.84
CA GLU A 92 14.93 1.30 -8.81
C GLU A 92 14.21 1.16 -7.47
N PHE A 93 14.43 0.02 -6.80
CA PHE A 93 13.95 -0.17 -5.43
C PHE A 93 14.82 0.63 -4.45
N ARG A 94 14.19 1.47 -3.63
CA ARG A 94 14.84 2.28 -2.60
C ARG A 94 14.23 1.99 -1.24
N SER A 95 15.06 1.59 -0.28
CA SER A 95 14.67 1.50 1.13
C SER A 95 15.23 2.70 1.89
N ILE A 96 14.35 3.57 2.36
CA ILE A 96 14.69 4.84 2.99
C ILE A 96 14.48 4.71 4.49
N ALA A 97 15.52 4.96 5.28
CA ALA A 97 15.42 4.94 6.74
C ALA A 97 14.48 6.06 7.23
N ARG A 98 13.62 5.76 8.21
CA ARG A 98 12.60 6.71 8.70
C ARG A 98 13.15 7.90 9.47
N ASP A 99 14.34 7.76 10.06
CA ASP A 99 15.02 8.80 10.82
C ASP A 99 15.58 9.92 9.93
N VAL A 100 15.77 9.66 8.64
CA VAL A 100 16.20 10.66 7.65
C VAL A 100 15.05 11.26 6.84
N ILE A 101 13.79 10.86 7.11
CA ILE A 101 12.62 11.39 6.40
C ILE A 101 12.09 12.62 7.13
N VAL A 102 11.97 13.73 6.39
CA VAL A 102 11.34 14.97 6.88
C VAL A 102 9.84 14.96 6.60
N GLU A 103 9.42 14.53 5.41
CA GLU A 103 8.01 14.56 5.00
C GLU A 103 7.70 13.44 4.00
N VAL A 104 6.49 12.87 4.07
CA VAL A 104 5.93 12.02 3.01
C VAL A 104 4.66 12.67 2.49
N ARG A 105 4.62 12.95 1.19
CA ARG A 105 3.48 13.53 0.49
C ARG A 105 2.84 12.50 -0.41
N LEU A 106 1.53 12.32 -0.27
CA LEU A 106 0.74 11.57 -1.23
C LEU A 106 0.57 12.39 -2.51
N VAL A 107 0.99 11.84 -3.64
CA VAL A 107 0.70 12.41 -4.95
C VAL A 107 -0.66 11.93 -5.43
N THR A 108 -0.88 10.62 -5.52
CA THR A 108 -2.19 10.06 -5.88
C THR A 108 -2.34 8.64 -5.37
N HIS A 109 -3.57 8.25 -5.10
CA HIS A 109 -3.91 6.85 -4.88
C HIS A 109 -4.03 6.13 -6.22
N LEU A 110 -3.50 4.90 -6.28
CA LEU A 110 -3.69 4.00 -7.42
C LEU A 110 -4.65 2.84 -7.11
N ARG A 111 -4.94 2.62 -5.83
CA ARG A 111 -5.73 1.49 -5.36
C ARG A 111 -6.82 1.93 -4.39
N HIS A 112 -7.92 1.19 -4.35
CA HIS A 112 -8.98 1.40 -3.37
C HIS A 112 -8.43 1.13 -1.96
N PRO A 113 -9.00 1.78 -0.93
CA PRO A 113 -8.67 1.39 0.44
C PRO A 113 -9.02 -0.09 0.64
N TYR A 114 -8.22 -0.77 1.47
CA TYR A 114 -8.31 -2.22 1.74
C TYR A 114 -9.75 -2.75 1.85
N ILE A 115 -10.61 -2.07 2.60
CA ILE A 115 -12.01 -2.47 2.86
C ILE A 115 -12.90 -2.51 1.61
N GLU A 116 -12.49 -1.87 0.52
CA GLU A 116 -13.25 -1.79 -0.75
C GLU A 116 -12.53 -2.51 -1.90
N ASP A 117 -11.35 -3.04 -1.63
CA ASP A 117 -10.53 -3.69 -2.64
C ASP A 117 -11.01 -5.11 -2.90
N ARG A 118 -11.81 -5.28 -3.97
CA ARG A 118 -12.41 -6.58 -4.31
C ARG A 118 -11.37 -7.64 -4.64
N GLU A 119 -10.26 -7.26 -5.26
CA GLU A 119 -9.19 -8.19 -5.63
C GLU A 119 -8.51 -8.74 -4.38
N LEU A 120 -8.16 -7.85 -3.44
CA LEU A 120 -7.55 -8.23 -2.18
C LEU A 120 -8.49 -9.06 -1.31
N MET A 121 -9.76 -8.65 -1.20
CA MET A 121 -10.79 -9.42 -0.48
C MET A 121 -11.01 -10.81 -1.09
N THR A 122 -10.82 -10.97 -2.39
CA THR A 122 -10.92 -12.28 -3.06
C THR A 122 -9.68 -13.12 -2.76
N PHE A 123 -8.50 -12.54 -2.87
CA PHE A 123 -7.23 -13.19 -2.56
C PHE A 123 -7.20 -13.73 -1.13
N GLU A 124 -7.60 -12.93 -0.13
CA GLU A 124 -7.61 -13.37 1.26
C GLU A 124 -8.64 -14.47 1.54
N LYS A 125 -9.81 -14.42 0.89
CA LYS A 125 -10.79 -15.51 0.96
C LYS A 125 -10.23 -16.81 0.40
N GLU A 126 -9.48 -16.74 -0.70
CA GLU A 126 -8.82 -17.92 -1.27
C GLU A 126 -7.68 -18.43 -0.38
N ASP A 127 -6.88 -17.54 0.20
CA ASP A 127 -5.82 -17.90 1.14
C ASP A 127 -6.38 -18.57 2.41
N MET A 128 -7.45 -18.02 2.98
CA MET A 128 -8.15 -18.65 4.11
C MET A 128 -8.65 -20.05 3.76
N ARG A 129 -9.22 -20.23 2.56
CA ARG A 129 -9.66 -21.55 2.07
C ARG A 129 -8.50 -22.54 1.95
N ARG A 130 -7.35 -22.09 1.43
CA ARG A 130 -6.14 -22.93 1.33
C ARG A 130 -5.60 -23.33 2.70
N ARG A 131 -5.58 -22.41 3.67
CA ARG A 131 -5.16 -22.72 5.05
C ARG A 131 -6.10 -23.71 5.72
N SER A 132 -7.42 -23.57 5.54
CA SER A 132 -8.38 -24.54 6.08
C SER A 132 -8.24 -25.92 5.43
N SER A 133 -8.02 -26.01 4.12
CA SER A 133 -7.86 -27.31 3.45
C SER A 133 -6.57 -28.02 3.87
N MET A 134 -5.46 -27.28 4.00
CA MET A 134 -4.21 -27.85 4.52
C MET A 134 -4.35 -28.34 5.97
N HIS A 135 -5.11 -27.63 6.80
CA HIS A 135 -5.35 -28.05 8.17
C HIS A 135 -6.19 -29.34 8.23
N GLU A 136 -7.25 -29.43 7.42
CA GLU A 136 -8.09 -30.63 7.30
C GLU A 136 -7.29 -31.84 6.77
N GLU A 137 -6.40 -31.65 5.80
CA GLU A 137 -5.52 -32.70 5.29
C GLU A 137 -4.50 -33.16 6.35
N ALA A 138 -3.98 -32.23 7.15
CA ALA A 138 -3.07 -32.54 8.25
C ALA A 138 -3.76 -33.33 9.36
N GLU A 139 -5.00 -32.95 9.73
CA GLU A 139 -5.82 -33.69 10.70
C GLU A 139 -6.16 -35.10 10.19
N ARG A 140 -6.58 -35.24 8.92
CA ARG A 140 -6.86 -36.55 8.32
C ARG A 140 -5.62 -37.45 8.25
N SER A 141 -4.44 -36.85 8.09
CA SER A 141 -3.16 -37.58 8.08
C SER A 141 -2.68 -37.94 9.49
N ALA A 142 -3.02 -37.13 10.50
CA ALA A 142 -2.71 -37.38 11.91
C ALA A 142 -3.64 -38.45 12.51
N ASP A 143 -4.93 -38.46 12.17
CA ASP A 143 -5.89 -39.51 12.56
C ASP A 143 -5.57 -40.89 11.95
N GLY A 144 -4.67 -40.94 10.95
CA GLY A 144 -4.15 -42.17 10.36
C GLY A 144 -2.83 -42.68 10.96
N SER A 145 -2.24 -41.97 11.94
CA SER A 145 -0.96 -42.32 12.57
C SER A 145 -1.16 -42.80 14.01
N ASP A 146 -1.49 -44.09 14.13
CA ASP A 146 -1.34 -44.98 15.27
C ASP A 146 -1.94 -44.57 16.63
N ASP A 147 -3.14 -45.09 16.84
CA ASP A 147 -3.58 -45.68 18.10
C ASP A 147 -2.66 -46.86 18.48
N SER A 148 -1.52 -46.62 19.14
CA SER A 148 -0.94 -47.61 20.08
C SER A 148 0.16 -47.05 21.00
N HIS A 149 -0.14 -47.10 22.30
CA HIS A 149 0.80 -47.27 23.42
C HIS A 149 1.91 -46.21 23.61
N LEU A 150 1.67 -45.21 24.47
CA LEU A 150 2.76 -44.53 25.20
C LEU A 150 2.27 -43.67 26.40
N TRP A 151 1.53 -44.27 27.33
CA TRP A 151 1.48 -43.80 28.73
C TRP A 151 1.26 -45.01 29.65
N GLY A 152 2.37 -45.64 30.03
CA GLY A 152 2.48 -46.67 31.07
C GLY A 152 3.84 -46.55 31.73
#